data_AF-A0A3D1HCD1-F1
#
_entry.id   AF-A0A3D1HCD1-F1
#
_cell.length_a   1.000
_cell.length_b   1.000
_cell.length_c   1.000
_cell.angle_alpha   90.00
_cell.angle_beta   90.00
_cell.angle_gamma   90.00
#
_symmetry.space_group_name_H-M   'P 1'
#
loop_
_entity.id
_entity.type
_entity.pdbx_description
1 polymer ?
#
loop_
_entity_poly.entity_id
_entity_poly.type
_entity_poly.pdbx_seq_one_letter_code
_entity_poly.pdbx_strand_id
1 'polypeptide(L)' 'LLGAKVHPVTTGTMTLKDAVNEAMRDWSGRVDDTLYVLGSVMGPHPFPMMVRDFQSVISREAREQILELEGKLPTAVMA' A
#
# COMPACT_ATOMS: atom_id res chain seq x y z
N LEU A 1 -16.79 12.11 7.40
CA LEU A 1 -15.94 11.48 6.35
C LEU A 1 -15.44 12.58 5.44
N LEU A 2 -14.18 12.54 5.01
CA LEU A 2 -13.48 13.59 4.24
C LEU A 2 -14.06 13.83 2.81
N GLY A 3 -15.33 13.51 2.56
CA GLY A 3 -16.00 13.61 1.26
C GLY A 3 -16.00 12.34 0.41
N ALA A 4 -15.30 11.27 0.83
CA ALA A 4 -15.22 10.03 0.07
C ALA A 4 -16.55 9.24 0.07
N LYS A 5 -16.88 8.65 -1.08
CA LYS A 5 -18.00 7.70 -1.23
C LYS A 5 -17.55 6.29 -0.89
N VAL A 6 -18.30 5.60 -0.02
CA VAL A 6 -18.03 4.22 0.38
C VAL A 6 -18.91 3.27 -0.41
N HIS A 7 -18.29 2.31 -1.09
CA HIS A 7 -18.97 1.29 -1.89
C HIS A 7 -18.84 -0.08 -1.20
N PRO A 8 -19.91 -0.63 -0.62
CA PRO A 8 -19.86 -1.97 -0.03
C PRO A 8 -19.80 -3.04 -1.13
N VAL A 9 -18.93 -4.04 -0.94
CA VAL A 9 -18.87 -5.23 -1.81
C VAL A 9 -19.68 -6.34 -1.16
N THR A 10 -20.76 -6.74 -1.84
CA THR A 10 -21.71 -7.75 -1.35
C THR A 10 -21.55 -9.11 -2.05
N THR A 11 -20.52 -9.26 -2.87
CA THR A 11 -20.18 -10.49 -3.59
C THR A 11 -19.05 -11.24 -2.89
N GLY A 12 -18.96 -12.55 -3.15
CA GLY A 12 -17.85 -13.37 -2.65
C GLY A 12 -17.89 -13.57 -1.12
N THR A 13 -16.72 -13.50 -0.49
CA THR A 13 -16.58 -13.67 0.97
C THR A 13 -16.81 -12.39 1.76
N MET A 14 -17.06 -11.26 1.07
CA MET A 14 -17.25 -9.94 1.66
C MET A 14 -16.07 -9.50 2.53
N THR A 15 -14.85 -9.82 2.09
CA THR A 15 -13.60 -9.46 2.77
C THR A 15 -12.73 -8.52 1.92
N LEU A 16 -11.56 -8.14 2.43
CA LEU A 16 -10.59 -7.29 1.73
C LEU A 16 -10.26 -7.81 0.32
N LYS A 17 -10.12 -9.12 0.15
CA LYS A 17 -9.83 -9.72 -1.17
C LYS A 17 -10.91 -9.37 -2.19
N ASP A 18 -12.17 -9.44 -1.80
CA ASP A 18 -13.30 -9.14 -2.68
C ASP A 18 -13.33 -7.64 -3.02
N ALA A 19 -13.08 -6.78 -2.02
CA ALA A 19 -12.97 -5.33 -2.22
C ALA A 19 -11.83 -4.95 -3.18
N VAL A 20 -10.66 -5.58 -3.05
CA VAL A 20 -9.52 -5.37 -3.96
C VAL A 20 -9.86 -5.80 -5.39
N ASN A 21 -10.51 -6.95 -5.55
CA ASN A 21 -10.89 -7.45 -6.87
C ASN A 21 -11.92 -6.55 -7.56
N GLU A 22 -12.95 -6.09 -6.84
CA GLU A 22 -13.95 -5.18 -7.39
C GLU A 22 -13.35 -3.81 -7.71
N ALA A 23 -12.45 -3.28 -6.86
CA ALA A 23 -11.76 -2.02 -7.15
C ALA A 23 -10.88 -2.12 -8.40
N MET A 24 -10.14 -3.22 -8.58
CA MET A 24 -9.33 -3.45 -9.78
C MET A 24 -10.20 -3.57 -11.04
N ARG A 25 -11.34 -4.26 -10.93
CA ARG A 25 -12.32 -4.40 -12.03
C ARG A 25 -12.90 -3.04 -12.43
N ASP A 26 -13.35 -2.25 -11.47
CA ASP A 26 -13.88 -0.91 -11.72
C ASP A 26 -12.83 0.00 -12.35
N TRP A 27 -11.60 0.00 -11.83
CA TRP A 27 -10.50 0.77 -12.39
C TRP A 27 -10.20 0.39 -13.84
N SER A 28 -10.20 -0.89 -14.20
CA SER A 28 -9.90 -1.33 -15.56
C SER A 28 -10.83 -0.74 -16.64
N GLY A 29 -12.05 -0.36 -16.26
CA GLY A 29 -13.02 0.29 -17.14
C GLY A 29 -12.96 1.82 -17.14
N ARG A 30 -12.16 2.44 -16.26
CA ARG A 30 -12.11 3.88 -15.99
C ARG A 30 -10.66 4.40 -15.86
N VAL A 31 -9.72 3.76 -16.55
CA VAL A 31 -8.28 4.06 -16.43
C VAL A 31 -7.91 5.47 -16.91
N ASP A 32 -8.78 6.10 -17.70
CA ASP A 32 -8.62 7.43 -18.29
C ASP A 32 -8.89 8.58 -17.31
N ASP A 33 -9.79 8.37 -16.34
CA ASP A 33 -10.20 9.40 -15.38
C ASP A 33 -9.95 9.02 -13.90
N THR A 34 -9.58 7.76 -13.64
CA THR A 34 -9.47 7.22 -12.29
C THR A 34 -8.09 6.62 -12.04
N LEU A 35 -7.40 7.12 -11.00
CA LEU A 35 -6.18 6.51 -10.48
C LEU A 35 -6.52 5.48 -9.40
N TYR A 36 -6.10 4.23 -9.60
CA TYR A 36 -6.21 3.21 -8.56
C TYR A 36 -5.05 3.30 -7.56
N VAL A 37 -5.38 3.76 -6.34
CA VAL A 37 -4.42 3.88 -5.23
C VAL A 37 -4.36 2.56 -4.47
N LEU A 38 -3.48 1.65 -4.90
CA LEU A 38 -3.29 0.36 -4.25
C LEU A 38 -2.51 0.51 -2.94
N GLY A 39 -3.13 0.13 -1.82
CA GLY A 39 -2.62 0.39 -0.48
C GLY A 39 -1.60 -0.62 0.09
N SER A 40 -1.07 -1.54 -0.72
CA SER A 40 -0.16 -2.58 -0.24
C SER A 40 0.82 -3.02 -1.32
N VAL A 41 1.90 -3.71 -0.92
CA VAL A 41 2.93 -4.28 -1.81
C VAL A 41 2.36 -5.54 -2.46
N MET A 42 1.43 -5.34 -3.39
CA MET A 42 0.75 -6.41 -4.12
C MET A 42 0.41 -5.94 -5.54
N GLY A 43 -0.24 -6.82 -6.31
CA GLY A 43 -0.64 -6.53 -7.69
C GLY A 43 0.50 -6.68 -8.72
N PRO A 44 0.21 -6.40 -9.99
CA PRO A 44 1.19 -6.50 -11.06
C PRO A 44 2.20 -5.35 -11.01
N HIS A 45 3.31 -5.49 -11.72
CA HIS A 45 4.17 -4.34 -12.02
C HIS A 45 3.31 -3.20 -12.62
N PRO A 46 3.50 -1.94 -12.19
CA PRO A 46 4.58 -1.42 -11.34
C PRO A 46 4.27 -1.32 -9.83
N PHE A 47 3.08 -1.73 -9.37
CA PHE A 47 2.60 -1.41 -8.02
C PHE A 47 3.50 -1.91 -6.87
N PRO A 48 4.02 -3.15 -6.86
CA PRO A 48 4.88 -3.61 -5.77
C PRO A 48 6.15 -2.76 -5.59
N MET A 49 6.79 -2.34 -6.69
CA MET A 49 7.98 -1.47 -6.63
C MET A 49 7.61 -0.06 -6.15
N MET A 50 6.53 0.49 -6.70
CA MET A 50 6.07 1.83 -6.33
C MET A 50 5.75 1.93 -4.83
N VAL A 51 4.99 0.98 -4.28
CA VAL A 51 4.62 0.99 -2.86
C VAL A 51 5.84 0.75 -1.97
N ARG A 52 6.75 -0.16 -2.34
CA ARG A 52 8.03 -0.36 -1.63
C ARG A 52 8.82 0.95 -1.56
N ASP A 53 8.93 1.65 -2.68
CA ASP A 53 9.76 2.85 -2.77
C ASP A 53 9.14 4.02 -1.99
N PHE A 54 7.81 4.18 -2.03
CA PHE A 54 7.12 5.18 -1.21
C PHE A 54 7.27 4.90 0.29
N GLN A 55 7.27 3.64 0.71
CA GLN A 55 7.44 3.26 2.11
C GLN A 55 8.91 3.22 2.57
N SER A 56 9.88 3.32 1.64
CA SER A 56 11.31 3.23 1.95
C SER A 56 11.81 4.32 2.92
N VAL A 57 11.08 5.44 3.01
CA VAL A 57 11.36 6.53 3.95
C VAL A 57 11.43 6.04 5.40
N ILE A 58 10.57 5.06 5.77
CA ILE A 58 10.53 4.49 7.12
C ILE A 58 11.90 3.89 7.48
N SER A 59 12.46 3.04 6.60
CA SER A 59 13.74 2.39 6.88
C SER A 59 14.92 3.36 6.82
N ARG A 60 14.83 4.41 6.00
CA ARG A 60 15.87 5.46 5.93
C ARG A 60 15.96 6.23 7.24
N GLU A 61 14.82 6.73 7.72
CA GLU A 61 14.72 7.46 8.98
C GLU A 61 15.10 6.57 10.16
N ALA A 62 14.57 5.34 10.23
CA ALA A 62 14.89 4.40 11.31
C ALA A 62 16.39 4.06 11.37
N ARG A 63 17.07 3.96 10.22
CA ARG A 63 18.51 3.71 10.15
C ARG A 63 19.32 4.91 10.63
N GLU A 64 18.91 6.13 10.28
CA GLU A 64 19.56 7.35 10.78
C GLU A 64 19.39 7.47 12.29
N GLN A 65 18.17 7.29 12.79
CA GLN A 65 17.83 7.37 14.22
C GLN A 65 18.60 6.33 15.06
N ILE A 66 18.66 5.08 14.63
CA ILE A 66 19.34 4.03 15.42
C ILE A 66 20.86 4.23 15.47
N LEU A 67 21.46 4.75 14.38
CA LEU A 67 22.88 5.06 14.36
C LEU A 67 23.22 6.25 15.27
N GLU A 68 22.33 7.25 15.33
CA GLU A 68 22.49 8.39 16.24
C GLU A 68 22.39 7.96 17.72
N LEU A 69 21.41 7.11 18.05
CA LEU A 69 21.14 6.72 19.44
C LEU A 69 22.08 5.63 19.98
N GLU A 70 22.40 4.63 19.16
CA GLU A 70 23.11 3.43 19.61
C GLU A 70 24.53 3.30 19.03
N GLY A 71 24.90 4.17 18.07
CA GLY A 71 26.20 4.13 17.41
C GLY A 71 26.45 2.89 16.54
N LYS A 72 25.44 2.05 16.31
CA LYS A 72 25.53 0.79 15.55
C LYS A 72 24.18 0.39 14.94
N LEU A 73 24.22 -0.52 13.98
CA LEU A 73 23.01 -1.11 13.39
C LEU A 73 22.34 -2.10 14.36
N PRO A 74 21.00 -2.27 14.27
CA PRO A 74 20.29 -3.25 15.09
C PRO A 74 20.62 -4.68 14.64
N THR A 75 20.52 -5.63 15.57
CA THR A 75 20.69 -7.06 15.28
C THR A 75 19.61 -7.59 14.35
N ALA A 76 18.39 -7.04 14.44
CA ALA A 76 17.25 -7.40 13.61
C ALA A 76 16.29 -6.22 13.47
N VAL A 77 15.53 -6.22 12.38
CA VAL A 77 14.37 -5.34 12.16
C VAL A 77 13.15 -6.24 11.99
N MET A 78 12.08 -5.97 12.73
CA MET A 78 10.80 -6.66 12.59
C MET A 78 9.74 -5.65 12.16
N ALA A 79 8.97 -6.00 11.13
CA ALA A 79 7.95 -5.16 10.51
C ALA A 79 6.77 -6.01 10.05
#